data_AF-A0A846LSS2-F1
#
_entry.id   AF-A0A846LSS2-F1
#
_cell.length_a   1.000
_cell.length_b   1.000
_cell.length_c   1.000
_cell.angle_alpha   90.00
_cell.angle_beta   90.00
_cell.angle_gamma   90.00
#
_symmetry.space_group_name_H-M   'P 1'
#
loop_
_entity.id
_entity.type
_entity.pdbx_description
1 polymer ?
#
loop_
_entity_poly.entity_id
_entity_poly.type
_entity_poly.pdbx_seq_one_letter_code
_entity_poly.pdbx_strand_id
1 'polypeptide(L)'
;MGLRLPVGGVTVLLGPVAARAETMAALDPGSARCAGGHASLSVVRLTAAPGDDVPNRLAAVLRAGSGTASVVLVDRLTDGLAADDRRAVLTALRPVAAAGRAVLVDDGDPVAALSVADTVLRTPSLALEQVGDVDELEQLVG
;
A
#
# COMPACT_ATOMS: atom_id res chain seq x y z
N MET A 1 -0.54 -18.44 4.89
CA MET A 1 0.85 -17.90 4.89
C MET A 1 0.79 -16.44 5.31
N GLY A 2 1.72 -15.97 6.16
CA GLY A 2 1.74 -14.57 6.61
C GLY A 2 2.66 -13.71 5.74
N LEU A 3 2.24 -12.48 5.44
CA LEU A 3 3.07 -11.49 4.75
C LEU A 3 4.13 -10.93 5.72
N ARG A 4 5.38 -10.86 5.28
CA ARG A 4 6.47 -10.20 6.02
C ARG A 4 6.92 -8.97 5.25
N LEU A 5 6.79 -7.81 5.87
CA LEU A 5 7.29 -6.55 5.32
C LEU A 5 8.71 -6.28 5.80
N PRO A 6 9.63 -5.84 4.93
CA PRO A 6 10.96 -5.44 5.36
C PRO A 6 10.87 -4.18 6.22
N VAL A 7 11.45 -4.26 7.41
CA VAL A 7 11.65 -3.09 8.28
C VAL A 7 12.82 -2.28 7.74
N GLY A 8 12.75 -0.95 7.82
CA GLY A 8 13.84 -0.11 7.35
C GLY A 8 13.74 0.30 5.88
N GLY A 9 12.70 -0.14 5.17
CA GLY A 9 12.56 0.09 3.73
C GLY A 9 11.14 0.46 3.29
N VAL A 10 11.07 1.00 2.08
CA VAL A 10 9.83 1.34 1.37
C VAL A 10 9.47 0.21 0.41
N THR A 11 8.31 -0.42 0.65
CA THR A 11 7.73 -1.42 -0.24
C THR A 11 6.60 -0.79 -1.05
N VAL A 12 6.62 -0.89 -2.37
CA VAL A 12 5.55 -0.40 -3.26
C VAL A 12 4.69 -1.55 -3.75
N LEU A 13 3.37 -1.38 -3.66
CA LEU A 13 2.39 -2.30 -4.24
C LEU A 13 2.28 -2.07 -5.75
N LEU A 14 2.40 -3.15 -6.53
CA LEU A 14 2.12 -3.18 -7.96
C LEU A 14 1.03 -4.19 -8.27
N GLY A 15 0.27 -3.95 -9.32
CA GLY A 15 -0.83 -4.81 -9.73
C GLY A 15 -2.13 -4.00 -9.94
N PRO A 16 -3.25 -4.71 -10.20
CA PRO A 16 -4.56 -4.08 -10.38
C PRO A 16 -4.98 -3.28 -9.16
N VAL A 17 -5.64 -2.13 -9.38
CA VAL A 17 -6.05 -1.20 -8.31
C VAL A 17 -6.89 -1.91 -7.24
N ALA A 18 -7.85 -2.75 -7.64
CA ALA A 18 -8.67 -3.52 -6.70
C ALA A 18 -7.85 -4.44 -5.79
N ALA A 19 -6.90 -5.19 -6.36
CA ALA A 19 -6.05 -6.10 -5.59
C ALA A 19 -5.10 -5.36 -4.64
N ARG A 20 -4.62 -4.17 -5.01
CA ARG A 20 -3.84 -3.30 -4.12
C ARG A 20 -4.69 -2.77 -2.98
N ALA A 21 -5.90 -2.28 -3.28
CA ALA A 21 -6.84 -1.81 -2.27
C ALA A 21 -7.22 -2.91 -1.27
N GLU A 22 -7.49 -4.14 -1.74
CA GLU A 22 -7.74 -5.31 -0.90
C GLU A 22 -6.54 -5.62 0.02
N THR A 23 -5.32 -5.58 -0.53
CA THR A 23 -4.09 -5.79 0.24
C THR A 23 -3.94 -4.73 1.33
N MET A 24 -4.19 -3.45 0.99
CA MET A 24 -4.13 -2.34 1.94
C MET A 24 -5.21 -2.49 3.03
N ALA A 25 -6.43 -2.88 2.67
CA ALA A 25 -7.53 -3.10 3.61
C ALA A 25 -7.24 -4.27 4.58
N ALA A 26 -6.62 -5.35 4.11
CA ALA A 26 -6.28 -6.51 4.93
C ALA A 26 -5.26 -6.18 6.05
N LEU A 27 -4.42 -5.16 5.85
CA LEU A 27 -3.37 -4.74 6.78
C LEU A 27 -3.81 -3.62 7.74
N ASP A 28 -5.06 -3.17 7.68
CA ASP A 28 -5.57 -2.10 8.52
C ASP A 28 -5.61 -2.51 10.02
N PRO A 29 -5.38 -1.61 10.98
CA PRO A 29 -5.43 -1.97 12.40
C PRO A 29 -6.81 -2.51 12.83
N GLY A 30 -7.89 -2.18 12.11
CA GLY A 30 -9.22 -2.73 12.34
C GLY A 30 -9.38 -4.20 11.94
N SER A 31 -8.58 -4.70 10.98
CA SER A 31 -8.62 -6.08 10.47
C SER A 31 -7.59 -6.99 11.14
N ALA A 32 -6.49 -6.44 11.67
CA ALA A 32 -5.49 -7.19 12.41
C ALA A 32 -5.98 -7.53 13.83
N ARG A 33 -6.85 -8.54 13.97
CA ARG A 33 -7.14 -9.16 15.27
C ARG A 33 -6.40 -10.48 15.36
N CYS A 34 -5.40 -10.57 16.25
CA CYS A 34 -4.85 -11.87 16.61
C CYS A 34 -5.92 -12.65 17.38
N ALA A 35 -6.14 -13.93 17.03
CA ALA A 35 -7.11 -14.80 17.70
C ALA A 35 -6.87 -14.97 19.23
N GLY A 36 -5.72 -14.52 19.74
CA GLY A 36 -5.32 -14.58 21.15
C GLY A 36 -5.33 -13.25 21.92
N GLY A 37 -5.85 -12.14 21.36
CA GLY A 37 -6.07 -10.90 22.13
C GLY A 37 -4.82 -10.08 22.52
N HIS A 38 -3.63 -10.44 22.06
CA HIS A 38 -2.42 -9.63 22.25
C HIS A 38 -2.38 -8.45 21.27
N ALA A 39 -1.78 -7.33 21.71
CA ALA A 39 -1.68 -6.10 20.95
C ALA A 39 -1.15 -6.36 19.54
N SER A 40 -2.06 -6.27 18.59
CA SER A 40 -1.83 -6.33 17.16
C SER A 40 -0.78 -5.28 16.78
N LEU A 41 0.10 -5.62 15.84
CA LEU A 41 1.06 -4.68 15.24
C LEU A 41 0.46 -3.27 15.13
N SER A 42 1.15 -2.26 15.66
CA SER A 42 0.71 -0.88 15.57
C SER A 42 0.89 -0.38 14.13
N VAL A 43 -0.24 -0.16 13.46
CA VAL A 43 -0.31 0.34 12.08
C VAL A 43 -0.82 1.77 12.09
N VAL A 44 -0.23 2.63 11.26
CA VAL A 44 -0.80 3.94 10.94
C VAL A 44 -1.06 4.02 9.44
N ARG A 45 -2.24 4.48 9.05
CA ARG A 45 -2.59 4.74 7.65
C ARG A 45 -2.50 6.23 7.36
N LEU A 46 -1.77 6.57 6.30
CA LEU A 46 -1.67 7.90 5.74
C LEU A 46 -2.45 7.91 4.43
N THR A 47 -3.48 8.73 4.36
CA THR A 47 -4.27 8.93 3.14
C THR A 47 -4.47 10.42 2.91
N ALA A 48 -4.72 10.81 1.67
CA ALA A 48 -5.02 12.19 1.33
C ALA A 48 -6.45 12.54 1.79
N ALA A 49 -6.61 13.57 2.61
CA ALA A 49 -7.93 14.14 2.86
C ALA A 49 -8.29 15.15 1.75
N PRO A 50 -9.58 15.34 1.43
CA PRO A 50 -10.02 16.39 0.52
C PRO A 50 -9.50 17.76 0.97
N GLY A 51 -8.77 18.45 0.09
CA GLY A 51 -8.20 19.76 0.38
C GLY A 51 -6.84 19.75 1.09
N ASP A 52 -6.26 18.58 1.38
CA ASP A 52 -4.90 18.50 1.93
C ASP A 52 -3.87 19.00 0.92
N ASP A 53 -3.15 20.04 1.32
CA ASP A 53 -1.98 20.55 0.62
C ASP A 53 -0.71 19.75 0.94
N VAL A 54 0.38 20.08 0.25
CA VAL A 54 1.68 19.41 0.42
C VAL A 54 2.21 19.53 1.85
N PRO A 55 2.23 20.71 2.50
CA PRO A 55 2.63 20.84 3.90
C PRO A 55 1.88 19.90 4.86
N ASN A 56 0.56 19.79 4.74
CA ASN A 56 -0.24 18.93 5.62
C ASN A 56 0.11 17.45 5.45
N ARG A 57 0.31 17.00 4.21
CA ARG A 57 0.72 15.61 3.90
C ARG A 57 2.12 15.31 4.42
N LEU A 58 3.07 16.23 4.23
CA LEU A 58 4.43 16.10 4.79
C LEU A 58 4.41 16.06 6.31
N ALA A 59 3.60 16.90 6.96
CA ALA A 59 3.44 16.86 8.41
C ALA A 59 2.86 15.52 8.89
N ALA A 60 1.93 14.91 8.15
CA ALA A 60 1.41 13.58 8.45
C ALA A 60 2.48 12.50 8.34
N VAL A 61 3.31 12.55 7.30
CA VAL A 61 4.47 11.65 7.12
C VAL A 61 5.46 11.78 8.28
N LEU A 62 5.79 13.02 8.68
CA LEU A 62 6.70 13.26 9.81
C LEU A 62 6.13 12.74 11.14
N ARG A 63 4.83 12.95 11.39
CA ARG A 63 4.15 12.41 12.59
C ARG A 63 4.19 10.88 12.63
N ALA A 64 4.00 10.21 11.48
CA ALA A 64 4.16 8.76 11.39
C ALA A 64 5.62 8.34 11.71
N GLY A 65 6.59 9.13 11.26
CA GLY A 65 8.03 8.98 11.54
C GLY A 65 8.45 9.25 12.99
N SER A 66 7.63 9.89 13.82
CA SER A 66 7.89 10.10 15.25
C SER A 66 7.00 9.25 16.17
N GLY A 67 5.99 8.59 15.62
CA GLY A 67 5.04 7.77 16.38
C GLY A 67 5.57 6.37 16.73
N THR A 68 4.76 5.59 17.46
CA THR A 68 5.07 4.21 17.90
C THR A 68 4.60 3.13 16.91
N ALA A 69 4.04 3.53 15.76
CA ALA A 69 3.61 2.60 14.72
C ALA A 69 4.82 1.88 14.10
N SER A 70 4.77 0.55 14.07
CA SER A 70 5.79 -0.29 13.43
C SER A 70 5.59 -0.37 11.91
N VAL A 71 4.35 -0.21 11.45
CA VAL A 71 3.97 -0.23 10.04
C VAL A 71 3.28 1.07 9.66
N VAL A 72 3.71 1.65 8.54
CA VAL A 72 3.08 2.83 7.93
C VAL A 72 2.51 2.41 6.58
N LEU A 73 1.18 2.47 6.46
CA LEU A 73 0.47 2.26 5.21
C LEU A 73 0.26 3.62 4.55
N VAL A 74 0.76 3.80 3.33
CA VAL A 74 0.56 5.00 2.52
C VAL A 74 -0.44 4.64 1.44
N ASP A 75 -1.64 5.21 1.56
CA ASP A 75 -2.80 4.86 0.74
C ASP A 75 -3.25 6.08 -0.04
N ARG A 76 -2.86 6.14 -1.32
CA ARG A 76 -3.22 7.20 -2.26
C ARG A 76 -2.87 8.60 -1.75
N LEU A 77 -1.79 8.70 -0.96
CA LEU A 77 -1.42 9.92 -0.25
C LEU A 77 -1.10 11.09 -1.17
N THR A 78 -0.74 10.86 -2.44
CA THR A 78 -0.40 11.94 -3.38
C THR A 78 -1.50 12.29 -4.39
N ASP A 79 -2.70 11.74 -4.22
CA ASP A 79 -3.84 12.04 -5.10
C ASP A 79 -4.15 13.54 -5.14
N GLY A 80 -4.36 14.07 -6.35
CA GLY A 80 -4.64 15.48 -6.60
C GLY A 80 -3.42 16.41 -6.63
N LEU A 81 -2.20 15.94 -6.31
CA LEU A 81 -0.99 16.77 -6.38
C LEU A 81 -0.40 16.82 -7.80
N ALA A 82 0.43 17.83 -8.07
CA ALA A 82 1.29 17.88 -9.26
C ALA A 82 2.48 16.92 -9.12
N ALA A 83 3.09 16.52 -10.24
CA ALA A 83 4.14 15.48 -10.27
C ALA A 83 5.33 15.76 -9.32
N ASP A 84 5.82 17.00 -9.31
CA ASP A 84 6.94 17.39 -8.44
C ASP A 84 6.57 17.29 -6.95
N ASP A 85 5.33 17.67 -6.61
CA ASP A 85 4.79 17.58 -5.26
C ASP A 85 4.60 16.13 -4.82
N ARG A 86 4.12 15.23 -5.71
CA ARG A 86 4.04 13.79 -5.43
C ARG A 86 5.42 13.25 -5.05
N ARG A 87 6.44 13.62 -5.84
CA ARG A 87 7.81 13.18 -5.60
C ARG A 87 8.35 13.70 -4.27
N ALA A 88 8.07 14.96 -3.93
CA ALA A 88 8.47 15.54 -2.65
C ALA A 88 7.85 14.79 -1.46
N VAL A 89 6.54 14.53 -1.51
CA VAL A 89 5.82 13.79 -0.46
C VAL A 89 6.33 12.36 -0.33
N LEU A 90 6.50 11.63 -1.44
CA LEU A 90 6.97 10.24 -1.42
C LEU A 90 8.43 10.13 -0.97
N THR A 91 9.29 11.10 -1.32
CA THR A 91 10.69 11.11 -0.88
C THR A 91 10.80 11.26 0.65
N ALA A 92 9.86 11.95 1.28
CA ALA A 92 9.80 12.09 2.73
C ALA A 92 9.50 10.77 3.48
N LEU A 93 9.13 9.69 2.78
CA LEU A 93 8.97 8.36 3.36
C LEU A 93 10.31 7.69 3.68
N ARG A 94 11.40 8.06 3.02
CA ARG A 94 12.71 7.43 3.22
C ARG A 94 13.23 7.61 4.66
N PRO A 95 13.19 8.81 5.29
CA PRO A 95 13.52 8.96 6.71
C PRO A 95 12.61 8.17 7.65
N VAL A 96 11.33 8.01 7.30
CA VAL A 96 10.36 7.23 8.10
C VAL A 96 10.76 5.75 8.12
N ALA A 97 11.10 5.20 6.95
CA ALA A 97 11.62 3.86 6.82
C ALA A 97 12.96 3.70 7.56
N ALA A 98 13.91 4.62 7.34
CA ALA A 98 15.24 4.60 7.98
C ALA A 98 15.18 4.64 9.52
N ALA A 99 14.13 5.21 10.09
CA ALA A 99 13.85 5.17 11.53
C ALA A 99 13.31 3.80 12.02
N GLY A 100 13.41 2.74 11.22
CA GLY A 100 13.07 1.36 11.61
C GLY A 100 11.60 1.00 11.42
N ARG A 101 10.90 1.64 10.48
CA ARG A 101 9.50 1.31 10.17
C ARG A 101 9.40 0.52 8.88
N ALA A 102 8.40 -0.34 8.78
CA ALA A 102 7.99 -0.93 7.52
C ALA A 102 7.02 0.02 6.82
N VAL A 103 7.36 0.53 5.64
CA VAL A 103 6.50 1.42 4.86
C VAL A 103 5.95 0.65 3.67
N LEU A 104 4.62 0.58 3.53
CA LEU A 104 3.95 0.00 2.38
C LEU A 104 3.17 1.09 1.64
N VAL A 105 3.38 1.20 0.33
CA VAL A 105 2.84 2.28 -0.49
C VAL A 105 1.94 1.73 -1.58
N ASP A 106 0.68 2.16 -1.59
CA ASP A 106 -0.18 2.19 -2.77
C ASP A 106 -0.39 3.64 -3.19
N ASP A 107 0.01 3.99 -4.40
CA ASP A 107 -0.16 5.34 -4.94
C ASP A 107 -0.70 5.30 -6.38
N GLY A 108 -1.38 6.36 -6.78
CA GLY A 108 -1.92 6.51 -8.13
C GLY A 108 -0.85 6.74 -9.19
N ASP A 109 0.32 7.26 -8.82
CA ASP A 109 1.46 7.48 -9.70
C ASP A 109 2.54 6.40 -9.47
N PRO A 110 2.53 5.30 -10.25
CA PRO A 110 3.46 4.19 -10.04
C PRO A 110 4.91 4.59 -10.32
N VAL A 111 5.15 5.59 -11.18
CA VAL A 111 6.51 6.05 -11.50
C VAL A 111 7.08 6.82 -10.31
N ALA A 112 6.29 7.73 -9.73
CA ALA A 112 6.70 8.45 -8.53
C ALA A 112 6.91 7.49 -7.35
N ALA A 113 6.01 6.52 -7.14
CA ALA A 113 6.15 5.52 -6.08
C ALA A 113 7.40 4.65 -6.27
N LEU A 114 7.64 4.12 -7.48
CA LEU A 114 8.82 3.28 -7.74
C LEU A 114 10.14 4.04 -7.58
N SER A 115 10.15 5.37 -7.75
CA SER A 115 11.36 6.17 -7.53
C SER A 115 11.88 6.16 -6.09
N VAL A 116 11.02 5.78 -5.13
CA VAL A 116 11.36 5.70 -3.71
C VAL A 116 11.41 4.28 -3.16
N ALA A 117 11.05 3.28 -3.97
CA ALA A 117 10.95 1.89 -3.55
C ALA A 117 12.32 1.25 -3.29
N ASP A 118 12.44 0.57 -2.16
CA ASP A 118 13.54 -0.37 -1.89
C ASP A 118 13.11 -1.81 -2.23
N THR A 119 11.80 -2.08 -2.21
CA THR A 119 11.21 -3.38 -2.53
C THR A 119 9.87 -3.18 -3.24
N VAL A 120 9.46 -4.18 -4.02
CA VAL A 120 8.17 -4.21 -4.68
C VAL A 120 7.40 -5.45 -4.24
N LEU A 121 6.12 -5.27 -3.94
CA LEU A 121 5.18 -6.35 -3.68
C LEU A 121 4.12 -6.37 -4.78
N ARG A 122 4.13 -7.42 -5.60
CA ARG A 122 3.12 -7.62 -6.64
C ARG A 122 1.89 -8.28 -6.04
N THR A 123 0.74 -7.63 -6.17
CA THR A 123 -0.54 -8.23 -5.80
C THR A 123 -1.01 -9.15 -6.94
N PRO A 124 -1.43 -10.39 -6.64
CA PRO A 124 -1.91 -11.29 -7.68
C PRO A 124 -3.25 -10.76 -8.23
N SER A 125 -3.45 -10.85 -9.54
CA SER A 125 -4.78 -10.80 -10.13
C SER A 125 -5.33 -12.23 -10.15
N LEU A 126 -6.24 -12.57 -9.23
CA LEU A 126 -7.06 -13.77 -9.36
C LEU A 126 -8.36 -13.37 -10.05
N ALA A 127 -8.47 -13.65 -11.35
CA ALA A 127 -9.73 -13.55 -12.07
C ALA A 127 -10.40 -14.93 -12.05
N LEU A 128 -11.66 -14.98 -11.58
CA LEU A 128 -12.54 -16.12 -11.82
C LEU A 128 -13.12 -15.96 -13.22
N GLU A 129 -12.59 -16.72 -14.18
CA GLU A 129 -13.22 -16.88 -15.49
C GLU A 129 -14.25 -18.00 -15.37
N GLN A 130 -15.52 -17.71 -15.69
CA GLN A 130 -16.50 -18.77 -15.89
C GLN A 130 -16.13 -19.49 -17.18
N VAL A 131 -15.65 -20.72 -17.04
CA VAL A 131 -15.55 -21.65 -18.17
C VAL A 131 -16.99 -21.88 -18.64
N GLY A 132 -17.28 -21.54 -19.91
CA GLY A 132 -18.57 -21.81 -20.53
C GLY A 132 -18.94 -23.30 -20.39
N ASP A 133 -20.23 -23.61 -20.55
CA ASP A 133 -20.74 -24.97 -20.34
C ASP A 133 -19.89 -25.98 -21.13
N VAL A 134 -19.64 -27.16 -20.56
CA VAL A 134 -18.73 -28.16 -21.16
C VAL A 134 -19.19 -28.51 -22.58
N ASP A 135 -20.50 -28.47 -22.83
CA ASP A 135 -21.14 -28.68 -24.13
C ASP A 135 -20.81 -27.61 -25.19
N GLU A 136 -20.48 -26.38 -24.79
CA GLU A 136 -20.05 -25.31 -25.72
C GLU A 136 -18.57 -25.45 -26.11
N LEU A 137 -17.75 -26.04 -25.22
CA LEU A 137 -16.33 -26.26 -25.45
C LEU A 137 -16.05 -27.48 -26.33
N GLU A 138 -16.87 -28.52 -26.22
CA GLU A 138 -16.79 -29.69 -27.12
C GLU A 138 -17.14 -29.34 -28.58
N GLN A 139 -18.00 -28.33 -28.79
CA GLN A 139 -18.37 -27.83 -30.13
C GLN A 139 -17.29 -26.99 -30.81
N LEU A 140 -16.25 -26.54 -30.09
CA LEU A 140 -15.14 -25.78 -30.66
C LEU A 140 -13.97 -26.67 -31.11
N VAL A 141 -13.98 -27.96 -30.75
CA VAL A 141 -12.91 -28.93 -31.02
C VAL A 141 -13.35 -30.01 -32.03
N GLY A 142 -14.63 -30.06 -32.42
CA GLY A 142 -15.18 -30.92 -33.48
C GLY A 142 -15.38 -30.18 -34.80
#